data_AF-A0A924QMG4-F1
#
_entry.id   AF-A0A924QMG4-F1
#
_cell.length_a   1.000
_cell.length_b   1.000
_cell.length_c   1.000
_cell.angle_alpha   90.00
_cell.angle_beta   90.00
_cell.angle_gamma   90.00
#
_symmetry.space_group_name_H-M   'P 1'
#
loop_
_entity.id
_entity.type
_entity.pdbx_description
1 polymer ?
#
loop_
_entity_poly.entity_id
_entity_poly.type
_entity_poly.pdbx_seq_one_letter_code
_entity_poly.pdbx_strand_id
1 'polypeptide(L)' 'MNRIEQRIAEAEKLGFEKIVVSKYNKKSFDPKAFGIQVVPAGQVHEVYQLLF' A
#
# COMPACT_ATOMS: atom_id res chain seq x y z
N MET A 1 -0.78 17.15 -3.82
CA MET A 1 -0.11 15.83 -3.77
C MET A 1 -0.83 14.94 -2.79
N ASN A 2 -1.13 13.70 -3.17
CA ASN A 2 -1.87 12.76 -2.33
C ASN A 2 -0.92 12.13 -1.29
N ARG A 3 -1.29 12.16 0.01
CA ARG A 3 -0.42 11.71 1.11
C ARG A 3 -0.02 10.24 1.00
N ILE A 4 -0.87 9.42 0.39
CA ILE A 4 -0.65 7.98 0.25
C ILE A 4 0.39 7.65 -0.81
N GLU A 5 0.37 8.34 -1.96
CA GLU A 5 1.40 8.15 -2.99
C GLU A 5 2.79 8.47 -2.44
N GLN A 6 2.89 9.53 -1.62
CA GLN A 6 4.15 9.88 -0.95
C GLN A 6 4.64 8.77 -0.02
N ARG A 7 3.75 8.14 0.75
CA ARG A 7 4.10 7.03 1.66
C ARG A 7 4.49 5.76 0.91
N ILE A 8 3.81 5.44 -0.19
CA ILE A 8 4.15 4.30 -1.04
C ILE A 8 5.54 4.51 -1.66
N ALA A 9 5.81 5.70 -2.22
CA ALA A 9 7.11 6.03 -2.80
C ALA A 9 8.25 6.06 -1.76
N GLU A 10 7.96 6.48 -0.53
CA GLU A 10 8.92 6.42 0.59
C GLU A 10 9.24 4.97 0.96
N ALA A 11 8.24 4.11 1.11
CA ALA A 11 8.43 2.69 1.39
C ALA A 11 9.23 1.97 0.29
N GLU A 12 8.93 2.28 -0.98
CA GLU A 12 9.68 1.78 -2.13
C GLU A 12 11.16 2.19 -2.07
N LYS A 13 11.44 3.48 -1.81
CA LYS A 13 12.83 3.99 -1.69
C LYS A 13 13.61 3.36 -0.54
N LEU A 14 12.93 2.98 0.53
CA LEU A 14 13.51 2.29 1.68
C LEU A 14 13.77 0.80 1.42
N GLY A 15 13.36 0.27 0.26
CA GLY A 15 13.58 -1.12 -0.13
C GLY A 15 12.56 -2.10 0.46
N PHE A 16 11.39 -1.62 0.90
CA PHE A 16 10.31 -2.53 1.29
C PHE A 16 9.72 -3.24 0.07
N GLU A 17 9.41 -4.52 0.21
CA GLU A 17 8.82 -5.33 -0.87
C GLU A 17 7.30 -5.14 -0.99
N LYS A 18 6.63 -4.82 0.11
CA LYS A 18 5.18 -4.76 0.21
C LYS A 18 4.72 -3.67 1.17
N ILE A 19 3.63 -3.00 0.83
CA ILE A 19 2.92 -2.06 1.71
C ILE A 19 1.44 -2.39 1.75
N VAL A 20 0.87 -2.44 2.95
CA VAL A 20 -0.58 -2.63 3.16
C VAL A 20 -1.24 -1.28 3.29
N VAL A 21 -2.28 -1.03 2.49
CA VAL A 21 -3.00 0.25 2.47
C VAL A 21 -4.50 0.02 2.57
N SER A 22 -5.22 1.02 3.09
CA SER A 22 -6.69 0.93 3.15
C SER A 22 -7.30 0.88 1.74
N LYS A 23 -8.19 -0.10 1.51
CA LYS A 23 -8.88 -0.31 0.21
C LYS A 23 -9.71 0.90 -0.23
N TYR A 24 -10.10 1.76 0.72
CA TYR A 24 -10.90 2.95 0.47
C TYR A 24 -10.12 4.07 -0.23
N ASN A 25 -8.79 3.95 -0.29
CA ASN A 25 -7.92 4.89 -1.01
C ASN A 25 -7.64 4.47 -2.47
N LYS A 26 -8.24 3.37 -2.97
CA LYS A 26 -7.98 2.85 -4.32
C LYS A 26 -8.28 3.82 -5.46
N LYS A 27 -9.20 4.77 -5.27
CA LYS A 27 -9.50 5.79 -6.30
C LYS A 27 -8.45 6.88 -6.38
N SER A 28 -7.53 6.93 -5.42
CA SER A 28 -6.65 8.06 -5.20
C SER A 28 -5.25 7.87 -5.80
N PHE A 29 -4.92 6.69 -6.33
CA PHE A 29 -3.65 6.37 -6.99
C PHE A 29 -3.77 5.07 -7.81
N ASP A 30 -2.91 4.89 -8.81
CA ASP A 30 -2.77 3.61 -9.54
C ASP A 30 -1.70 2.74 -8.86
N PRO A 31 -2.03 1.58 -8.27
CA PRO A 31 -1.06 0.67 -7.67
C PRO A 31 0.04 0.20 -8.63
N LYS A 32 -0.22 0.17 -9.94
CA LYS A 32 0.75 -0.26 -10.95
C LYS A 32 1.83 0.79 -11.23
N ALA A 33 1.66 2.01 -10.74
CA ALA A 33 2.63 3.08 -10.90
C ALA A 33 3.86 2.94 -9.99
N PHE A 34 3.87 1.96 -9.09
CA PHE A 34 4.92 1.74 -8.09
C PHE A 34 5.58 0.38 -8.28
N GLY A 35 6.88 0.27 -8.01
CA GLY A 35 7.63 -0.99 -8.03
C GLY A 35 7.45 -1.84 -6.77
N ILE A 36 6.84 -1.29 -5.71
CA ILE A 36 6.50 -2.00 -4.46
C ILE A 36 5.11 -2.65 -4.56
N GLN A 37 4.92 -3.83 -3.96
CA GLN A 37 3.62 -4.49 -3.93
C GLN A 37 2.65 -3.75 -3.01
N VAL A 38 1.66 -3.06 -3.59
CA VAL A 38 0.60 -2.40 -2.81
C VAL A 38 -0.57 -3.36 -2.57
N VAL A 39 -0.78 -3.76 -1.32
CA VAL A 39 -1.84 -4.69 -0.91
C VAL A 39 -2.99 -3.92 -0.25
N PRO A 40 -4.18 -3.87 -0.88
CA PRO A 40 -5.34 -3.20 -0.29
C PRO A 40 -6.01 -4.09 0.75
N ALA A 41 -6.20 -3.56 1.97
CA ALA A 41 -6.98 -4.19 3.03
C ALA A 41 -8.14 -3.28 3.46
N GLY A 42 -9.32 -3.86 3.69
CA GLY A 42 -10.50 -3.18 4.20
C GLY A 42 -10.91 -3.57 5.61
N GLN A 43 -10.42 -4.71 6.09
CA GLN A 43 -10.74 -5.20 7.43
C GLN A 43 -9.45 -5.64 8.13
N VAL A 44 -9.45 -5.55 9.47
CA VAL A 44 -8.28 -5.86 10.28
C VAL A 44 -7.83 -7.31 10.11
N HIS A 45 -8.77 -8.25 10.00
CA HIS A 45 -8.45 -9.68 9.83
C HIS A 45 -7.68 -9.98 8.53
N GLU A 46 -7.91 -9.22 7.46
CA GLU A 46 -7.17 -9.37 6.19
C GLU A 46 -5.69 -9.01 6.39
N VAL A 47 -5.39 -8.04 7.27
CA VAL A 47 -4.01 -7.68 7.62
C VAL A 47 -3.36 -8.77 8.46
N TYR A 48 -4.09 -9.37 9.40
CA TYR A 48 -3.57 -10.49 10.20
C TYR A 48 -3.16 -11.68 9.31
N GLN A 49 -4.00 -12.05 8.34
CA GLN A 49 -3.71 -13.13 7.38
C GLN A 49 -2.48 -12.85 6.48
N LEU A 50 -2.08 -11.58 6.34
CA LEU A 50 -0.90 -11.19 5.57
C LEU A 50 0.38 -11.21 6.40
N LEU A 51 0.28 -11.12 7.73
CA LEU A 51 1.42 -10.96 8.63
C LEU A 51 1.78 -12.24 9.40
N PHE A 52 0.81 -13.14 9.60
CA PHE A 52 0.95 -14.36 10.41
C PHE A 52 0.36 -15.55 9.65
#